data_AF-A0A6A4G417-F1
#
_entry.id   AF-A0A6A4G417-F1
#
_cell.length_a   1.000
_cell.length_b   1.000
_cell.length_c   1.000
_cell.angle_alpha   90.00
_cell.angle_beta   90.00
_cell.angle_gamma   90.00
#
_symmetry.space_group_name_H-M   'P 1'
#
loop_
_entity.id
_entity.type
_entity.pdbx_description
1 polymer ?
#
loop_
_entity_poly.entity_id
_entity_poly.type
_entity_poly.pdbx_seq_one_letter_code
_entity_poly.pdbx_strand_id
1 'polypeptide(L)'
;MNDVFDAETGEKLELFVLTRTEAKVAEDTLVPTSEIHPNKTSPARAVHRETQSQRVLGDFIDWEKQQVTKVEKAEKCFRDSLAGIQHELQRHGLSEAERLNLTTEMLEKTKQGYARHLQTLVVEELAREMDREVAMRLELAPLGRERMQRRHDKERAFYRAQIARIRDECEMALTAAAAKNKLLR
;
A
#
# COMPACT_ATOMS: atom_id res chain seq x y z
N MET A 1 -27.12 24.08 -22.31
CA MET A 1 -26.40 23.36 -21.25
C MET A 1 -26.75 21.91 -21.42
N ASN A 2 -25.77 21.05 -21.66
CA ASN A 2 -26.01 19.62 -21.82
C ASN A 2 -25.98 19.02 -20.42
N ASP A 3 -27.14 18.68 -19.87
CA ASP A 3 -27.23 17.94 -18.62
C ASP A 3 -26.76 16.51 -18.89
N VAL A 4 -25.68 16.12 -18.22
CA VAL A 4 -25.10 14.77 -18.33
C VAL A 4 -25.57 13.98 -17.12
N PHE A 5 -26.09 12.78 -17.36
CA PHE A 5 -26.60 11.88 -16.34
C PHE A 5 -25.76 10.61 -16.32
N ASP A 6 -25.58 10.04 -15.13
CA ASP A 6 -24.95 8.74 -14.98
C ASP A 6 -25.87 7.64 -15.54
N ALA A 7 -25.33 6.79 -16.41
CA ALA A 7 -26.08 5.76 -17.11
C ALA A 7 -26.45 4.56 -16.22
N GLU A 8 -25.74 4.33 -15.11
CA GLU A 8 -26.03 3.21 -14.20
C GLU A 8 -26.95 3.62 -13.04
N THR A 9 -26.88 4.87 -12.60
CA THR A 9 -27.64 5.35 -11.42
C THR A 9 -28.79 6.30 -11.78
N GLY A 10 -28.76 6.93 -12.96
CA GLY A 10 -29.76 7.91 -13.40
C GLY A 10 -29.67 9.27 -12.69
N GLU A 11 -28.64 9.46 -11.87
CA GLU A 11 -28.44 10.71 -11.12
C GLU A 11 -27.79 11.79 -11.98
N LYS A 12 -28.16 13.05 -11.73
CA LYS A 12 -27.66 14.21 -12.48
C LYS A 12 -26.22 14.49 -12.05
N LEU A 13 -25.27 14.39 -12.99
CA LEU A 13 -23.88 14.69 -12.71
C LEU A 13 -23.67 16.20 -12.75
N GLU A 14 -23.49 16.80 -11.57
CA GLU A 14 -23.09 18.19 -11.45
C GLU A 14 -21.63 18.35 -11.88
N LEU A 15 -21.44 18.68 -13.15
CA LEU A 15 -20.13 19.05 -13.69
C LEU A 15 -19.69 20.36 -13.02
N PHE A 16 -18.79 20.25 -12.04
CA PHE A 16 -18.04 21.38 -11.49
C PHE A 16 -17.15 21.98 -12.59
N VAL A 17 -17.71 22.90 -13.37
CA VAL A 17 -16.92 23.76 -14.24
C VAL A 17 -16.26 24.79 -13.34
N LEU A 18 -14.98 24.58 -13.05
CA LEU A 18 -14.15 25.56 -12.36
C LEU A 18 -13.93 26.75 -13.30
N THR A 19 -14.88 27.68 -13.35
CA THR A 19 -14.65 29.00 -13.93
C THR A 19 -13.75 29.79 -12.99
N ARG A 20 -12.51 29.93 -13.44
CA ARG A 20 -11.48 30.78 -12.86
C ARG A 20 -11.98 32.21 -12.70
N THR A 21 -12.29 32.63 -11.46
CA THR A 21 -12.17 34.03 -11.00
C THR A 21 -12.24 34.09 -9.47
N GLU A 22 -11.09 34.38 -8.88
CA GLU A 22 -10.81 35.20 -7.70
C GLU A 22 -11.92 35.49 -6.68
N ALA A 23 -11.72 35.08 -5.42
CA ALA A 23 -11.79 35.97 -4.25
C ALA A 23 -11.17 35.31 -3.01
N LYS A 24 -10.23 36.03 -2.40
CA LYS A 24 -9.62 35.83 -1.07
C LYS A 24 -10.74 35.74 -0.01
N VAL A 25 -10.57 35.07 1.13
CA VAL A 25 -9.84 35.55 2.32
C VAL A 25 -9.63 34.36 3.25
N ALA A 26 -8.38 34.10 3.66
CA ALA A 26 -8.08 33.38 4.88
C ALA A 26 -7.20 34.30 5.73
N GLU A 27 -7.68 34.57 6.94
CA GLU A 27 -6.98 35.25 8.01
C GLU A 27 -5.69 34.52 8.34
N ASP A 28 -4.59 35.26 8.44
CA ASP A 28 -3.49 34.88 9.32
C ASP A 28 -2.88 36.14 9.95
N THR A 29 -2.54 35.96 11.22
CA THR A 29 -2.33 36.95 12.27
C THR A 29 -1.11 37.87 12.02
N LEU A 30 -1.31 39.19 12.10
CA LEU A 30 -0.24 40.20 12.22
C LEU A 30 0.13 40.37 13.71
N VAL A 31 1.38 40.72 14.07
CA VAL A 31 1.85 42.09 14.38
C VAL A 31 3.26 41.94 15.06
N PRO A 32 4.27 42.87 15.00
CA PRO A 32 4.76 43.75 13.92
C PRO A 32 6.32 44.02 13.95
N THR A 33 6.75 45.05 13.21
CA THR A 33 7.93 45.97 13.40
C THR A 33 9.36 45.50 13.00
N SER A 34 10.23 46.25 12.30
CA SER A 34 10.30 47.68 11.94
C SER A 34 11.22 47.93 10.73
N GLU A 35 10.91 49.02 10.01
CA GLU A 35 11.80 50.05 9.43
C GLU A 35 13.01 49.68 8.54
N ILE A 36 12.87 50.03 7.26
CA ILE A 36 13.93 50.11 6.26
C ILE A 36 14.60 51.50 6.35
N HIS A 37 15.92 51.53 6.56
CA HIS A 37 16.78 52.67 6.21
C HIS A 37 17.64 52.29 4.99
N PRO A 38 17.69 53.11 3.92
CA PRO A 38 18.59 52.87 2.81
C PRO A 38 19.87 53.68 3.00
N ASN A 39 20.99 53.03 3.32
CA ASN A 39 22.30 53.66 3.17
C ASN A 39 23.27 52.75 2.42
N LYS A 40 23.53 53.17 1.17
CA LYS A 40 24.73 52.99 0.33
C LYS A 40 25.65 51.82 0.68
N THR A 41 25.71 50.83 -0.21
CA THR A 41 26.91 50.00 -0.40
C THR A 41 27.13 49.67 -1.87
N SER A 42 28.37 49.89 -2.31
CA SER A 42 29.00 49.46 -3.56
C SER A 42 28.96 47.93 -3.73
N PRO A 43 29.16 47.39 -4.95
CA PRO A 43 28.87 46.00 -5.27
C PRO A 43 30.04 45.10 -4.85
N ALA A 44 30.11 44.73 -3.58
CA ALA A 44 30.92 43.61 -3.14
C ALA A 44 30.10 42.32 -3.33
N ARG A 45 30.32 41.66 -4.47
CA ARG A 45 29.99 40.25 -4.80
C ARG A 45 29.14 39.55 -3.72
N ALA A 46 27.82 39.77 -3.76
CA ALA A 46 26.88 39.16 -2.84
C ALA A 46 26.80 37.66 -3.12
N VAL A 47 27.63 36.87 -2.44
CA VAL A 47 27.40 35.44 -2.32
C VAL A 47 26.21 35.30 -1.37
N HIS A 48 25.02 35.07 -1.94
CA HIS A 48 23.80 34.85 -1.16
C HIS A 48 23.98 33.60 -0.29
N ARG A 49 24.24 33.78 1.01
CA ARG A 49 24.39 32.68 1.98
C ARG A 49 23.15 31.78 2.04
N GLU A 50 21.99 32.33 1.71
CA GLU A 50 20.69 31.66 1.75
C GLU A 50 20.55 30.56 0.70
N THR A 51 21.29 30.64 -0.42
CA THR A 51 21.32 29.61 -1.48
C THR A 51 22.58 28.76 -1.45
N GLN A 52 23.50 29.02 -0.51
CA GLN A 52 24.72 28.25 -0.37
C GLN A 52 24.43 26.94 0.38
N SER A 53 24.79 25.81 -0.25
CA SER A 53 24.75 24.50 0.40
C SER A 53 25.50 24.54 1.72
N GLN A 54 24.81 24.30 2.84
CA GLN A 54 25.42 24.19 4.17
C GLN A 54 26.20 22.88 4.36
N ARG A 55 26.22 22.00 3.36
CA ARG A 55 26.93 20.72 3.42
C ARG A 55 28.44 20.96 3.57
N VAL A 56 29.01 20.37 4.60
CA VAL A 56 30.46 20.38 4.84
C VAL A 56 31.10 19.35 3.92
N LEU A 57 32.29 19.68 3.40
CA LEU A 57 33.07 18.76 2.58
C LEU A 57 33.38 17.50 3.42
N GLY A 58 32.73 16.37 3.11
CA GLY A 58 32.83 15.13 3.90
C GLY A 58 31.50 14.55 4.39
N ASP A 59 30.37 15.25 4.22
CA ASP A 59 29.06 14.79 4.69
C ASP A 59 28.55 13.48 4.04
N PHE A 60 29.20 13.00 2.97
CA PHE A 60 28.83 11.79 2.24
C PHE A 60 29.97 10.76 2.10
N ILE A 61 30.93 10.74 3.04
CA ILE A 61 32.06 9.77 3.00
C ILE A 61 31.58 8.30 3.02
N ASP A 62 30.38 8.03 3.56
CA ASP A 62 29.82 6.67 3.61
C ASP A 62 28.76 6.37 2.54
N TRP A 63 28.53 7.26 1.56
CA TRP A 63 27.54 7.00 0.51
C TRP A 63 27.84 5.70 -0.24
N GLU A 64 29.11 5.45 -0.56
CA GLU A 64 29.55 4.23 -1.23
C GLU A 64 29.25 2.98 -0.39
N LYS A 65 29.57 3.01 0.91
CA LYS A 65 29.23 1.91 1.83
C LYS A 65 27.72 1.71 1.97
N GLN A 66 26.94 2.79 2.01
CA GLN A 66 25.49 2.71 2.03
C GLN A 66 24.91 2.14 0.74
N GLN A 67 25.52 2.41 -0.42
CA GLN A 67 25.10 1.80 -1.68
C GLN A 67 25.44 0.32 -1.71
N VAL A 68 26.67 -0.08 -1.36
CA VAL A 68 27.08 -1.48 -1.29
C VAL A 68 26.15 -2.28 -0.38
N THR A 69 25.89 -1.78 0.83
CA THR A 69 24.98 -2.46 1.77
C THR A 69 23.54 -2.54 1.26
N LYS A 70 23.06 -1.55 0.51
CA LYS A 70 21.72 -1.61 -0.12
C LYS A 70 21.68 -2.66 -1.22
N VAL A 71 22.70 -2.73 -2.07
CA VAL A 71 22.80 -3.74 -3.14
C VAL A 71 22.89 -5.14 -2.55
N GLU A 72 23.77 -5.35 -1.56
CA GLU A 72 23.90 -6.65 -0.87
C GLU A 72 22.59 -7.08 -0.20
N LYS A 73 21.89 -6.16 0.46
CA LYS A 73 20.56 -6.42 1.04
C LYS A 73 19.54 -6.77 -0.04
N ALA A 74 19.52 -6.04 -1.15
CA ALA A 74 18.60 -6.30 -2.24
C ALA A 74 18.87 -7.66 -2.90
N GLU A 75 20.14 -8.01 -3.11
CA GLU A 75 20.52 -9.33 -3.62
C GLU A 75 20.11 -10.44 -2.66
N LYS A 76 20.35 -10.27 -1.35
CA LYS A 76 19.93 -11.25 -0.35
C LYS A 76 18.41 -11.41 -0.34
N CYS A 77 17.67 -10.30 -0.32
CA CYS A 77 16.20 -10.31 -0.39
C CYS A 77 15.70 -10.97 -1.68
N PHE A 78 16.39 -10.77 -2.81
CA PHE A 78 16.05 -11.42 -4.07
C PHE A 78 16.27 -12.93 -3.99
N ARG A 79 17.44 -13.39 -3.50
CA ARG A 79 17.71 -14.84 -3.31
C ARG A 79 16.68 -15.47 -2.39
N ASP A 80 16.34 -14.79 -1.30
CA ASP A 80 15.30 -15.21 -0.36
C ASP A 80 13.87 -15.01 -0.91
N SER A 81 13.67 -14.45 -2.10
CA SER A 81 12.32 -14.31 -2.68
C SER A 81 11.88 -15.61 -3.38
N LEU A 82 10.58 -15.75 -3.62
CA LEU A 82 10.06 -16.86 -4.44
C LEU A 82 10.71 -16.90 -5.83
N ALA A 83 10.93 -15.74 -6.45
CA ALA A 83 11.59 -15.63 -7.76
C ALA A 83 13.07 -16.05 -7.69
N GLY A 84 13.77 -15.70 -6.61
CA GLY A 84 15.15 -16.11 -6.38
C GLY A 84 15.30 -17.61 -6.22
N ILE A 85 14.47 -18.23 -5.39
CA ILE A 85 14.45 -19.69 -5.21
C ILE A 85 14.13 -20.40 -6.53
N GLN A 86 13.17 -19.88 -7.31
CA GLN A 86 12.86 -20.42 -8.64
C GLN A 86 14.05 -20.31 -9.61
N HIS A 87 14.75 -19.19 -9.59
CA HIS A 87 15.96 -18.99 -10.39
C HIS A 87 17.09 -19.95 -9.95
N GLU A 88 17.24 -20.18 -8.64
CA GLU A 88 18.21 -21.15 -8.13
C GLU A 88 17.86 -22.58 -8.54
N LEU A 89 16.59 -22.97 -8.49
CA LEU A 89 16.10 -24.28 -8.95
C LEU A 89 16.38 -24.55 -10.44
N GLN A 90 16.53 -23.51 -11.26
CA GLN A 90 16.87 -23.63 -12.68
C GLN A 90 18.38 -23.89 -12.90
N ARG A 91 19.22 -23.71 -11.89
CA ARG A 91 20.66 -23.94 -12.03
C ARG A 91 20.97 -25.42 -12.31
N HIS A 92 21.83 -25.64 -13.29
CA HIS A 92 22.39 -26.96 -13.56
C HIS A 92 23.45 -27.30 -12.50
N GLY A 93 23.49 -28.56 -12.06
CA GLY A 93 24.49 -29.05 -11.11
C GLY A 93 24.07 -29.04 -9.63
N LEU A 94 22.82 -28.70 -9.31
CA LEU A 94 22.30 -28.88 -7.96
C LEU A 94 22.26 -30.36 -7.57
N SER A 95 22.71 -30.68 -6.36
CA SER A 95 22.50 -31.99 -5.77
C SER A 95 21.01 -32.26 -5.54
N GLU A 96 20.62 -33.53 -5.43
CA GLU A 96 19.24 -33.91 -5.14
C GLU A 96 18.77 -33.33 -3.80
N ALA A 97 19.63 -33.33 -2.79
CA ALA A 97 19.34 -32.77 -1.47
C ALA A 97 19.11 -31.25 -1.53
N GLU A 98 19.96 -30.49 -2.22
CA GLU A 98 19.79 -29.04 -2.39
C GLU A 98 18.51 -28.72 -3.17
N ARG A 99 18.22 -29.49 -4.22
CA ARG A 99 16.99 -29.32 -4.99
C ARG A 99 15.76 -29.56 -4.12
N LEU A 100 15.76 -30.62 -3.30
CA LEU A 100 14.68 -30.88 -2.35
C LEU A 100 14.52 -29.73 -1.36
N ASN A 101 15.62 -29.26 -0.75
CA ASN A 101 15.59 -28.14 0.19
C ASN A 101 15.01 -26.86 -0.44
N LEU A 102 15.43 -26.51 -1.65
CA LEU A 102 14.90 -25.35 -2.38
C LEU A 102 13.41 -25.53 -2.72
N THR A 103 12.97 -26.75 -3.08
CA THR A 103 11.54 -27.01 -3.33
C THR A 103 10.69 -26.90 -2.06
N THR A 104 11.20 -27.37 -0.92
CA THR A 104 10.52 -27.21 0.36
C THR A 104 10.45 -25.75 0.78
N GLU A 105 11.54 -25.00 0.62
CA GLU A 105 11.58 -23.57 0.95
C GLU A 105 10.61 -22.77 0.07
N MET A 106 10.56 -23.08 -1.23
CA MET A 106 9.58 -22.48 -2.15
C MET A 106 8.14 -22.72 -1.67
N LEU A 107 7.80 -23.94 -1.27
CA LEU A 107 6.46 -24.27 -0.79
C LEU A 107 6.13 -23.59 0.54
N GLU A 108 7.09 -23.49 1.45
CA GLU A 108 6.92 -22.75 2.71
C GLU A 108 6.66 -21.27 2.45
N LYS A 109 7.41 -20.63 1.55
CA LYS A 109 7.18 -19.23 1.20
C LYS A 109 5.84 -19.01 0.50
N THR A 110 5.43 -19.92 -0.38
CA THR A 110 4.09 -19.88 -0.99
C THR A 110 3.00 -20.03 0.07
N LYS A 111 3.14 -20.97 1.01
CA LYS A 111 2.23 -21.15 2.15
C LYS A 111 2.13 -19.90 3.00
N GLN A 112 3.27 -19.27 3.33
CA GLN A 112 3.28 -18.00 4.06
C GLN A 112 2.60 -16.88 3.26
N GLY A 113 2.79 -16.82 1.94
CA GLY A 113 2.13 -15.87 1.06
C GLY A 113 0.61 -16.01 1.09
N TYR A 114 0.10 -17.24 0.98
CA TYR A 114 -1.34 -17.52 1.10
C TYR A 114 -1.89 -17.19 2.50
N ALA A 115 -1.15 -17.52 3.56
CA ALA A 115 -1.54 -17.16 4.92
C ALA A 115 -1.66 -15.64 5.12
N ARG A 116 -0.70 -14.87 4.59
CA ARG A 116 -0.76 -13.40 4.61
C ARG A 116 -1.95 -12.87 3.81
N HIS A 117 -2.19 -13.43 2.62
CA HIS A 117 -3.33 -13.02 1.79
C HIS A 117 -4.67 -13.27 2.50
N LEU A 118 -4.85 -14.45 3.09
CA LEU A 118 -6.04 -14.76 3.90
C LEU A 118 -6.17 -13.84 5.11
N GLN A 119 -5.07 -13.56 5.80
CA GLN A 119 -5.06 -12.63 6.92
C GLN A 119 -5.51 -11.22 6.49
N THR A 120 -5.02 -10.72 5.36
CA THR A 120 -5.47 -9.43 4.80
C THR A 120 -6.97 -9.41 4.57
N LEU A 121 -7.53 -10.44 3.92
CA LEU A 121 -8.98 -10.52 3.67
C LEU A 121 -9.80 -10.56 4.98
N VAL A 122 -9.32 -11.28 5.98
CA VAL A 122 -9.98 -11.33 7.30
C VAL A 122 -9.93 -9.98 8.00
N VAL A 123 -8.79 -9.29 7.96
CA VAL A 123 -8.64 -7.95 8.55
C VAL A 123 -9.52 -6.93 7.84
N GLU A 124 -9.61 -6.97 6.51
CA GLU A 124 -10.55 -6.14 5.75
C GLU A 124 -12.00 -6.40 6.15
N GLU A 125 -12.37 -7.66 6.36
CA GLU A 125 -13.74 -7.99 6.78
C GLU A 125 -14.04 -7.56 8.22
N LEU A 126 -13.04 -7.60 9.10
CA LEU A 126 -13.17 -7.03 10.45
C LEU A 126 -13.37 -5.51 10.41
N ALA A 127 -12.67 -4.79 9.53
CA ALA A 127 -12.87 -3.36 9.34
C ALA A 127 -14.30 -3.05 8.84
N ARG A 128 -14.80 -3.81 7.85
CA ARG A 128 -16.19 -3.69 7.39
C ARG A 128 -17.18 -3.97 8.50
N GLU A 129 -16.92 -4.95 9.37
CA GLU A 129 -17.83 -5.25 10.50
C GLU A 129 -17.88 -4.12 11.52
N MET A 130 -16.75 -3.45 11.78
CA MET A 130 -16.73 -2.25 12.62
C MET A 130 -17.59 -1.13 12.01
N ASP A 131 -17.45 -0.86 10.71
CA ASP A 131 -18.25 0.15 10.02
C ASP A 131 -19.75 -0.17 10.06
N ARG A 132 -20.11 -1.44 9.88
CA ARG A 132 -21.50 -1.92 9.99
C ARG A 132 -22.05 -1.74 11.39
N GLU A 133 -21.26 -2.02 12.43
CA GLU A 133 -21.67 -1.82 13.82
C GLU A 133 -21.90 -0.33 14.13
N VAL A 134 -21.02 0.54 13.65
CA VAL A 134 -21.19 1.99 13.76
C VAL A 134 -22.47 2.44 13.05
N ALA A 135 -22.70 1.99 11.81
CA ALA A 135 -23.92 2.32 11.06
C ALA A 135 -25.19 1.86 11.79
N MET A 136 -25.20 0.65 12.35
CA MET A 136 -26.31 0.10 13.13
C MET A 136 -26.61 0.91 14.40
N ARG A 137 -25.57 1.44 15.07
CA ARG A 137 -25.72 2.29 16.26
C ARG A 137 -26.25 3.68 15.92
N LEU A 138 -25.87 4.23 14.76
CA LEU A 138 -26.31 5.54 14.31
C LEU A 138 -27.76 5.54 13.80
N GLU A 139 -28.25 4.41 13.28
CA GLU A 139 -29.60 4.29 12.77
C GLU A 139 -30.63 4.34 13.92
N LEU A 140 -31.41 5.42 13.98
CA LEU A 140 -32.39 5.65 15.05
C LEU A 140 -33.72 4.94 14.79
N ALA A 141 -34.13 4.75 13.53
CA ALA A 141 -35.41 4.16 13.20
C ALA A 141 -35.37 2.62 13.32
N PRO A 142 -36.33 1.98 14.02
CA PRO A 142 -36.33 0.53 14.20
C PRO A 142 -36.47 -0.22 12.86
N LEU A 143 -37.34 0.25 11.97
CA LEU A 143 -37.51 -0.32 10.62
C LEU A 143 -36.25 -0.10 9.76
N GLY A 144 -35.54 1.02 9.97
CA GLY A 144 -34.24 1.30 9.34
C GLY A 144 -33.20 0.27 9.75
N ARG A 145 -33.06 0.05 11.07
CA ARG A 145 -32.15 -0.96 11.65
C ARG A 145 -32.43 -2.36 11.11
N GLU A 146 -33.69 -2.78 11.04
CA GLU A 146 -34.02 -4.11 10.50
C GLU A 146 -33.63 -4.26 9.02
N ARG A 147 -33.89 -3.25 8.19
CA ARG A 147 -33.51 -3.29 6.76
C ARG A 147 -32.00 -3.32 6.60
N MET A 148 -31.29 -2.51 7.38
CA MET A 148 -29.83 -2.46 7.40
C MET A 148 -29.24 -3.78 7.87
N GLN A 149 -29.75 -4.36 8.96
CA GLN A 149 -29.35 -5.67 9.46
C GLN A 149 -29.46 -6.75 8.38
N ARG A 150 -30.59 -6.82 7.66
CA ARG A 150 -30.79 -7.79 6.56
C ARG A 150 -29.79 -7.59 5.41
N ARG A 151 -29.35 -6.36 5.13
CA ARG A 151 -28.31 -6.08 4.13
C ARG A 151 -26.94 -6.55 4.63
N HIS A 152 -26.57 -6.17 5.85
CA HIS A 152 -25.33 -6.60 6.49
C HIS A 152 -25.23 -8.12 6.64
N ASP A 153 -26.34 -8.81 6.94
CA ASP A 153 -26.39 -10.28 6.98
C ASP A 153 -26.04 -10.92 5.63
N LYS A 154 -26.55 -10.36 4.53
CA LYS A 154 -26.24 -10.83 3.18
C LYS A 154 -24.77 -10.59 2.82
N GLU A 155 -24.26 -9.41 3.14
CA GLU A 155 -22.85 -9.07 2.93
C GLU A 155 -21.92 -9.97 3.75
N ARG A 156 -22.22 -10.19 5.04
CA ARG A 156 -21.47 -11.12 5.89
C ARG A 156 -21.43 -12.52 5.30
N ALA A 157 -22.57 -13.03 4.85
CA ALA A 157 -22.65 -14.34 4.22
C ALA A 157 -21.79 -14.40 2.94
N PHE A 158 -21.85 -13.36 2.11
CA PHE A 158 -21.04 -13.24 0.89
C PHE A 158 -19.54 -13.26 1.19
N TYR A 159 -19.04 -12.39 2.07
CA TYR A 159 -17.62 -12.31 2.36
C TYR A 159 -17.10 -13.53 3.12
N ARG A 160 -17.90 -14.13 4.02
CA ARG A 160 -17.56 -15.41 4.64
C ARG A 160 -17.39 -16.51 3.60
N ALA A 161 -18.32 -16.62 2.65
CA ALA A 161 -18.23 -17.60 1.57
C ALA A 161 -17.02 -17.34 0.67
N GLN A 162 -16.71 -16.06 0.38
CA GLN A 162 -15.53 -15.69 -0.41
C GLN A 162 -14.22 -16.06 0.28
N ILE A 163 -14.08 -15.75 1.59
CA ILE A 163 -12.88 -16.10 2.37
C ILE A 163 -12.71 -17.62 2.44
N ALA A 164 -13.80 -18.36 2.67
CA ALA A 164 -13.77 -19.82 2.67
C ALA A 164 -13.32 -20.38 1.32
N ARG A 165 -13.88 -19.88 0.22
CA ARG A 165 -13.49 -20.29 -1.13
C ARG A 165 -12.01 -20.04 -1.41
N ILE A 166 -11.51 -18.85 -1.09
CA ILE A 166 -10.08 -18.51 -1.30
C ILE A 166 -9.18 -19.39 -0.43
N ARG A 167 -9.60 -19.70 0.79
CA ARG A 167 -8.86 -20.63 1.65
C ARG A 167 -8.77 -22.01 1.01
N ASP A 168 -9.88 -22.55 0.52
CA ASP A 168 -9.91 -23.86 -0.14
C ASP A 168 -9.05 -23.84 -1.42
N GLU A 169 -9.12 -22.76 -2.21
CA GLU A 169 -8.26 -22.55 -3.39
C GLU A 169 -6.76 -22.58 -3.02
N CYS A 170 -6.36 -21.91 -1.93
CA CYS A 170 -4.99 -21.92 -1.43
C CYS A 170 -4.56 -23.31 -0.94
N GLU A 171 -5.41 -24.02 -0.20
CA GLU A 171 -5.13 -25.38 0.30
C GLU A 171 -4.99 -26.38 -0.87
N MET A 172 -5.86 -26.30 -1.88
CA MET A 172 -5.76 -27.09 -3.11
C MET A 172 -4.47 -26.78 -3.88
N ALA A 173 -4.12 -25.50 -4.06
CA ALA A 173 -2.91 -25.09 -4.76
C ALA A 173 -1.64 -25.61 -4.06
N LEU A 174 -1.56 -25.54 -2.74
CA LEU A 174 -0.44 -26.09 -1.96
C LEU A 174 -0.36 -27.61 -2.10
N THR A 175 -1.50 -28.30 -2.03
CA THR A 175 -1.55 -29.77 -2.15
C THR A 175 -1.10 -30.23 -3.54
N ALA A 176 -1.59 -29.57 -4.60
CA ALA A 176 -1.18 -29.84 -5.97
C ALA A 176 0.32 -29.59 -6.19
N ALA A 177 0.85 -28.49 -5.62
CA ALA A 177 2.27 -28.18 -5.70
C ALA A 177 3.14 -29.19 -4.94
N ALA A 178 2.70 -29.65 -3.76
CA ALA A 178 3.39 -30.68 -2.99
C ALA A 178 3.37 -32.04 -3.72
N ALA A 179 2.24 -32.42 -4.32
CA ALA A 179 2.11 -33.64 -5.11
C ALA A 179 3.02 -33.63 -6.35
N LYS A 180 3.06 -32.51 -7.09
CA LYS A 180 3.95 -32.34 -8.25
C LYS A 180 5.43 -32.54 -7.90
N ASN A 181 5.82 -32.14 -6.69
CA ASN A 181 7.19 -32.27 -6.19
C ASN A 181 7.44 -33.58 -5.42
N LYS A 182 6.50 -34.54 -5.44
CA LYS A 182 6.58 -35.84 -4.75
C LYS A 182 6.84 -35.72 -3.24
N LEU A 183 6.36 -34.65 -2.63
CA LEU A 183 6.49 -34.40 -1.19
C LEU A 183 5.35 -35.00 -0.36
N LEU A 184 4.28 -35.44 -1.02
CA LEU A 184 3.21 -36.23 -0.43
C LEU A 184 3.46 -37.70 -0.82
N ARG A 185 3.69 -38.55 0.19
CA ARG A 185 3.76 -40.01 0.04
C ARG A 185 2.59 -40.64 0.77
#